data_AF-A0A4S2EIU2-F1
#
_entry.id   AF-A0A4S2EIU2-F1
#
_cell.length_a   1.000
_cell.length_b   1.000
_cell.length_c   1.000
_cell.angle_alpha   90.00
_cell.angle_beta   90.00
_cell.angle_gamma   90.00
#
_symmetry.space_group_name_H-M   'P 1'
#
loop_
_entity.id
_entity.type
_entity.pdbx_description
1 polymer ?
#
loop_
_entity_poly.entity_id
_entity_poly.type
_entity_poly.pdbx_seq_one_letter_code
_entity_poly.pdbx_strand_id
1 'polypeptide(L)'
;MDWEKFFKDVMNWMNAANIMLKNYPIDSAEYWKWVIDTTGRIEKRYNAHPLVVGIMVAIIRYQDEIAQSVIAKKESENAGVGV
;
A
#
# COMPACT_ATOMS: atom_id res chain seq x y z
N MET A 1 -12.88 19.64 -8.22
CA MET A 1 -12.54 18.38 -7.52
C MET A 1 -13.69 18.03 -6.62
N ASP A 2 -14.11 16.77 -6.63
CA ASP A 2 -15.10 16.24 -5.68
C ASP A 2 -14.34 15.50 -4.58
N TRP A 3 -14.16 16.17 -3.44
CA TRP A 3 -13.36 15.65 -2.34
C TRP A 3 -14.07 14.54 -1.57
N GLU A 4 -15.40 14.60 -1.46
CA GLU A 4 -16.18 13.55 -0.82
C GLU A 4 -16.03 12.23 -1.58
N LYS A 5 -16.15 12.28 -2.91
CA LYS A 5 -15.95 11.12 -3.77
C LYS A 5 -14.52 10.58 -3.69
N PHE A 6 -13.52 11.46 -3.66
CA PHE A 6 -12.11 11.07 -3.51
C PHE A 6 -11.87 10.34 -2.18
N PHE A 7 -12.28 10.91 -1.05
CA PHE A 7 -12.05 10.27 0.25
C PHE A 7 -12.86 8.98 0.41
N LYS A 8 -14.04 8.87 -0.23
CA LYS A 8 -14.77 7.60 -0.32
C LYS A 8 -13.99 6.54 -1.10
N ASP A 9 -13.34 6.91 -2.21
CA ASP A 9 -12.48 6.00 -2.95
C ASP A 9 -11.25 5.57 -2.13
N VAL A 10 -10.63 6.49 -1.39
CA VAL A 10 -9.52 6.18 -0.46
C VAL A 10 -9.98 5.20 0.62
N MET A 11 -11.13 5.44 1.25
CA MET A 11 -11.68 4.54 2.27
C MET A 11 -11.96 3.15 1.71
N ASN A 12 -12.56 3.07 0.52
CA ASN A 12 -12.77 1.80 -0.18
C ASN A 12 -11.45 1.10 -0.51
N TRP A 13 -10.43 1.86 -0.92
CA TRP A 13 -9.11 1.33 -1.20
C TRP A 13 -8.45 0.73 0.04
N MET A 14 -8.51 1.42 1.20
CA MET A 14 -8.00 0.90 2.47
C MET A 14 -8.72 -0.39 2.89
N ASN A 15 -10.04 -0.47 2.72
CA ASN A 15 -10.79 -1.69 2.98
C ASN A 15 -10.37 -2.84 2.06
N ALA A 16 -10.10 -2.56 0.78
CA ALA A 16 -9.61 -3.56 -0.16
C ALA A 16 -8.18 -4.01 0.19
N ALA A 17 -7.30 -3.08 0.63
CA ALA A 17 -5.96 -3.41 1.10
C ALA A 17 -6.00 -4.39 2.29
N ASN A 18 -6.90 -4.16 3.26
CA ASN A 18 -7.12 -5.08 4.38
C ASN A 18 -7.55 -6.49 3.93
N ILE A 19 -8.30 -6.61 2.84
CA ILE A 19 -8.67 -7.91 2.25
C ILE A 19 -7.46 -8.53 1.55
N MET A 20 -6.70 -7.75 0.79
CA MET A 20 -5.51 -8.22 0.08
C MET A 20 -4.44 -8.75 1.05
N LEU A 21 -4.23 -8.08 2.18
CA LEU A 21 -3.30 -8.51 3.22
C LEU A 21 -3.67 -9.84 3.88
N LYS A 22 -4.92 -10.32 3.75
CA LYS A 22 -5.31 -11.66 4.20
C LYS A 22 -4.88 -12.76 3.23
N ASN A 23 -4.73 -12.42 1.95
CA ASN A 23 -4.41 -13.36 0.88
C ASN A 23 -2.93 -13.37 0.53
N TYR A 24 -2.27 -12.21 0.66
CA TYR A 24 -0.88 -12.00 0.27
C TYR A 24 -0.13 -11.28 1.40
N PRO A 25 1.05 -11.78 1.82
CA PRO A 25 1.90 -11.08 2.76
C PRO A 25 2.24 -9.66 2.28
N ILE A 26 2.41 -8.72 3.20
CA ILE A 26 2.70 -7.32 2.85
C ILE A 26 4.03 -7.16 2.10
N ASP A 27 4.97 -8.08 2.25
CA ASP A 27 6.26 -8.11 1.57
C ASP A 27 6.24 -8.93 0.26
N SER A 28 5.07 -9.39 -0.18
CA SER A 28 4.92 -10.14 -1.43
C SER A 28 4.85 -9.24 -2.67
N ALA A 29 5.34 -9.74 -3.81
CA ALA A 29 5.28 -9.03 -5.08
C ALA A 29 3.83 -8.85 -5.57
N GLU A 30 2.94 -9.80 -5.28
CA GLU A 30 1.52 -9.77 -5.63
C GLU A 30 0.80 -8.62 -4.93
N TYR A 31 1.09 -8.42 -3.65
CA TYR A 31 0.55 -7.29 -2.88
C TYR A 31 1.00 -5.96 -3.49
N TRP A 32 2.31 -5.80 -3.71
CA TRP A 32 2.88 -4.55 -4.22
C TRP A 32 2.45 -4.23 -5.65
N LYS A 33 2.34 -5.25 -6.50
CA LYS A 33 1.76 -5.09 -7.84
C LYS A 33 0.33 -4.55 -7.75
N TRP A 34 -0.50 -5.13 -6.89
CA TRP A 34 -1.87 -4.68 -6.69
C TRP A 34 -1.94 -3.24 -6.16
N VAL A 35 -1.08 -2.88 -5.19
CA VAL A 35 -0.98 -1.52 -4.65
C VAL A 35 -0.71 -0.53 -5.77
N ILE A 36 0.38 -0.71 -6.52
CA ILE A 36 0.78 0.21 -7.60
C ILE A 36 -0.30 0.31 -8.69
N ASP A 37 -0.88 -0.82 -9.11
CA ASP A 37 -1.90 -0.84 -10.15
C ASP A 37 -3.19 -0.11 -9.71
N THR A 38 -3.58 -0.23 -8.44
CA THR A 38 -4.83 0.34 -7.93
C THR A 38 -4.71 1.81 -7.55
N THR A 39 -3.61 2.23 -6.92
CA THR A 39 -3.38 3.64 -6.58
C THR A 39 -3.22 4.48 -7.83
N GLY A 40 -2.50 3.99 -8.84
CA GLY A 40 -2.39 4.67 -10.14
C GLY A 40 -3.73 4.84 -10.87
N ARG A 41 -4.71 3.95 -10.65
CA ARG A 41 -6.08 4.13 -11.16
C ARG A 41 -6.84 5.24 -10.44
N ILE A 42 -6.65 5.40 -9.13
CA ILE A 42 -7.26 6.48 -8.35
C ILE A 42 -6.70 7.83 -8.81
N GLU A 43 -5.38 7.96 -8.91
CA GLU A 43 -4.75 9.20 -9.36
C GLU A 43 -5.24 9.63 -10.75
N LYS A 44 -5.30 8.69 -11.71
CA LYS A 44 -5.84 8.94 -13.05
C LYS A 44 -7.31 9.39 -13.04
N ARG A 45 -8.15 8.80 -12.18
CA ARG A 45 -9.58 9.17 -12.05
C ARG A 45 -9.76 10.64 -11.68
N TYR A 46 -8.82 11.20 -10.91
CA TYR A 46 -8.84 12.58 -10.46
C TYR A 46 -7.86 13.48 -11.23
N ASN A 47 -7.59 13.12 -12.49
CA ASN A 47 -6.73 13.87 -13.42
C ASN A 47 -5.34 14.20 -12.84
N ALA A 48 -4.75 13.26 -12.11
CA ALA A 48 -3.46 13.41 -11.44
C ALA A 48 -3.36 14.70 -10.59
N HIS A 49 -4.46 15.10 -9.95
CA HIS A 49 -4.47 16.27 -9.09
C HIS A 49 -3.34 16.18 -8.04
N PRO A 50 -2.48 17.20 -7.86
CA PRO A 50 -1.27 17.08 -7.04
C PRO A 50 -1.52 16.60 -5.60
N LEU A 51 -2.60 17.09 -4.95
CA LEU A 51 -2.96 16.62 -3.61
C LEU A 51 -3.44 15.17 -3.58
N VAL A 52 -4.11 14.69 -4.63
CA VAL A 52 -4.52 13.28 -4.71
C VAL A 52 -3.29 12.40 -4.79
N VAL A 53 -2.34 12.73 -5.67
CA VAL A 53 -1.05 12.04 -5.79
C VAL A 53 -0.30 12.07 -4.46
N GLY A 54 -0.21 13.24 -3.81
CA GLY A 54 0.46 13.37 -2.52
C GLY A 54 -0.15 12.47 -1.43
N ILE A 55 -1.48 12.37 -1.36
CA ILE A 55 -2.17 11.50 -0.42
C ILE A 55 -1.94 10.03 -0.74
N MET A 56 -2.04 9.62 -2.01
CA MET A 56 -1.81 8.23 -2.41
C MET A 56 -0.36 7.80 -2.17
N VAL A 57 0.62 8.68 -2.44
CA VAL A 57 2.04 8.45 -2.13
C VAL A 57 2.26 8.29 -0.63
N ALA A 58 1.60 9.09 0.22
CA ALA A 58 1.70 8.94 1.67
C ALA A 58 1.18 7.58 2.15
N ILE A 59 0.07 7.11 1.58
CA ILE A 59 -0.51 5.78 1.87
C ILE A 59 0.45 4.65 1.44
N ILE A 60 1.08 4.77 0.27
CA ILE A 60 2.04 3.80 -0.24
C ILE A 60 3.28 3.73 0.66
N ARG A 61 3.84 4.90 1.03
CA ARG A 61 5.01 5.00 1.90
C ARG A 61 4.79 4.34 3.26
N TYR A 62 3.63 4.60 3.88
CA TYR A 62 3.30 3.97 5.16
C TYR A 62 3.28 2.43 5.07
N GLN A 63 2.78 1.87 3.97
CA GLN A 63 2.80 0.42 3.78
C GLN A 63 4.20 -0.13 3.52
N ASP A 64 5.05 0.63 2.82
CA ASP A 64 6.43 0.26 2.54
C ASP A 64 7.25 0.21 3.83
N GLU A 65 7.07 1.18 4.73
CA GLU A 65 7.67 1.18 6.07
C GLU A 65 7.31 -0.08 6.87
N ILE A 66 6.05 -0.53 6.80
CA ILE A 66 5.60 -1.77 7.45
C ILE A 66 6.25 -2.99 6.77
N ALA A 67 6.27 -3.04 5.44
CA ALA A 67 6.89 -4.14 4.70
C ALA A 67 8.38 -4.27 5.03
N GLN A 68 9.12 -3.18 5.04
CA GLN A 68 10.54 -3.15 5.41
C GLN A 68 10.76 -3.63 6.85
N SER A 69 9.90 -3.24 7.78
CA SER A 69 9.95 -3.72 9.17
C SER A 69 9.74 -5.24 9.27
N VAL A 70 8.82 -5.80 8.47
CA VAL A 70 8.57 -7.25 8.39
C VAL A 70 9.77 -7.98 7.80
N ILE A 71 10.35 -7.45 6.72
CA ILE A 71 11.53 -8.04 6.06
C ILE A 71 12.72 -8.07 7.02
N ALA A 72 13.03 -6.94 7.66
CA ALA A 72 14.13 -6.84 8.61
C ALA A 72 13.99 -7.82 9.80
N LYS A 73 12.76 -8.03 10.28
CA LYS A 73 12.48 -9.03 11.33
C LYS A 73 12.72 -10.46 10.86
N LYS A 74 12.31 -10.81 9.64
CA LYS A 74 12.56 -12.15 9.07
C LYS A 74 14.06 -12.41 8.89
N GLU A 75 14.82 -11.40 8.48
CA GLU A 75 16.28 -11.49 8.33
C GLU A 75 16.99 -11.73 9.67
N SER A 76 16.58 -11.03 10.74
CA SER A 76 17.19 -11.21 12.07
C SER A 76 16.87 -12.58 12.69
N GLU A 77 15.66 -13.10 12.49
CA GLU A 77 15.27 -14.44 12.92
C GLU A 77 16.08 -15.52 12.20
N ASN A 78 16.25 -15.40 10.87
CA ASN A 78 17.04 -16.35 10.09
C ASN A 78 18.53 -16.33 10.47
N ALA A 79 19.08 -15.17 10.84
CA ALA A 79 20.46 -15.06 11.31
C ALA A 79 20.68 -15.68 12.71
N GLY A 80 19.65 -15.69 13.56
CA GLY A 80 19.73 -16.22 14.93
C GLY A 80 19.59 -17.74 15.07
N VAL A 81 19.08 -18.44 14.04
CA VAL A 81 18.90 -19.91 14.03
C VAL A 81 20.16 -20.65 13.55
N GLY A 82 21.21 -19.91 13.15
CA GLY A 82 22.46 -20.45 12.61
C GLY A 82 23.58 -20.78 13.61
N VAL A 83 23.29 -21.03 14.89
CA VAL A 83 24.29 -21.42 15.93
C VAL A 83 23.87 -22.69 16.64
#